data_AF-A0A412N0G6-F1
#
_entry.id   AF-A0A412N0G6-F1
#
_cell.length_a   1.000
_cell.length_b   1.000
_cell.length_c   1.000
_cell.angle_alpha   90.00
_cell.angle_beta   90.00
_cell.angle_gamma   90.00
#
_symmetry.space_group_name_H-M   'P 1'
#
loop_
_entity.id
_entity.type
_entity.pdbx_description
1 polymer ?
#
loop_
_entity_poly.entity_id
_entity_poly.type
_entity_poly.pdbx_seq_one_letter_code
_entity_poly.pdbx_strand_id
1 'polypeptide(L)'
;MEPINEIFFGEHGLTSTSATHLANIAQETIVSHEEKLKNLNFVTTKVDIVGSPTHSEKMVNIGYDEAFLGQIRSILEEIAEMNAFCAWVREAVKAKDKELNAIDEMDIDVWCEENGFELAKEPIRPRRIYENDIIAKMNVRERNEYYQLEAIAATIGKCIHNEGPLSSARKELQNKMVKPFSTEGSGHEMLIYSHVPSVEPQKVEDIFFELQKWHRSNEQQLNKIKFDIKKRLEEENLANNQRYNTEVKEAHQKISAQISAFNKWQIEERTRLAKLKIIIPNSLQGTYDKLSRLEE
;
A
#
# COMPACT_ATOMS: atom_id res chain seq x y z
N MET A 1 16.61 -2.24 -13.24
CA MET A 1 16.40 -2.93 -14.52
C MET A 1 17.74 -3.44 -15.05
N GLU A 2 17.84 -4.73 -15.42
CA GLU A 2 18.96 -5.17 -16.29
C GLU A 2 18.89 -4.35 -17.59
N PRO A 3 20.03 -3.99 -18.19
CA PRO A 3 20.00 -3.30 -19.48
C PRO A 3 19.20 -4.17 -20.45
N ILE A 4 18.26 -3.52 -21.14
CA ILE A 4 17.47 -4.12 -22.23
C ILE A 4 18.42 -4.97 -23.05
N ASN A 5 17.96 -6.15 -23.51
CA ASN A 5 18.74 -6.98 -24.41
C ASN A 5 18.81 -6.31 -25.80
N GLU A 6 19.45 -5.14 -25.85
CA GLU A 6 19.53 -4.19 -26.96
C GLU A 6 20.17 -4.81 -28.20
N ILE A 7 20.86 -5.93 -28.03
CA ILE A 7 21.48 -6.68 -29.11
C ILE A 7 20.47 -7.17 -30.17
N PHE A 8 19.21 -7.38 -29.79
CA PHE A 8 18.19 -7.87 -30.71
C PHE A 8 17.42 -6.75 -31.42
N PHE A 9 17.48 -5.51 -30.93
CA PHE A 9 16.50 -4.48 -31.26
C PHE A 9 17.10 -3.20 -31.85
N GLY A 10 16.46 -2.65 -32.88
CA GLY A 10 16.90 -1.41 -33.52
C GLY A 10 15.78 -0.68 -34.26
N GLU A 11 16.12 0.42 -34.93
CA GLU A 11 15.16 1.21 -35.73
C GLU A 11 14.75 0.50 -37.03
N HIS A 12 15.63 -0.34 -37.56
CA HIS A 12 15.44 -1.09 -38.80
C HIS A 12 15.40 -2.59 -38.54
N GLY A 13 14.64 -3.31 -39.36
CA GLY A 13 14.48 -4.76 -39.27
C GLY A 13 13.02 -5.19 -39.25
N LEU A 14 12.75 -6.34 -38.64
CA LEU A 14 11.43 -6.98 -38.67
C LEU A 14 10.54 -6.59 -37.50
N THR A 15 9.24 -6.57 -37.74
CA THR A 15 8.26 -6.59 -36.63
C THR A 15 8.24 -7.98 -36.01
N SER A 16 7.84 -8.12 -34.74
CA SER A 16 7.70 -9.44 -34.10
C SER A 16 6.78 -10.37 -34.90
N THR A 17 5.73 -9.81 -35.52
CA THR A 17 4.79 -10.55 -36.37
C THR A 17 5.46 -11.04 -37.65
N SER A 18 6.16 -10.17 -38.38
CA SER A 18 6.87 -10.54 -39.62
C SER A 18 8.00 -11.55 -39.32
N ALA A 19 8.74 -11.33 -38.23
CA ALA A 19 9.81 -12.23 -37.82
C ALA A 19 9.25 -13.63 -37.47
N THR A 20 8.16 -13.70 -36.70
CA THR A 20 7.46 -14.96 -36.42
C THR A 20 6.98 -15.64 -37.70
N HIS A 21 6.42 -14.87 -38.64
CA HIS A 21 5.96 -15.42 -39.91
C HIS A 21 7.10 -16.04 -40.73
N LEU A 22 8.21 -15.31 -40.91
CA LEU A 22 9.38 -15.82 -41.62
C LEU A 22 10.03 -17.02 -40.92
N ALA A 23 10.02 -17.06 -39.59
CA ALA A 23 10.47 -18.21 -38.83
C ALA A 23 9.58 -19.45 -39.05
N ASN A 24 8.29 -19.28 -39.33
CA ASN A 24 7.39 -20.38 -39.68
C ASN A 24 7.69 -20.89 -41.10
N ILE A 25 7.89 -19.99 -42.07
CA ILE A 25 8.30 -20.36 -43.44
C ILE A 25 9.64 -21.11 -43.44
N ALA A 26 10.60 -20.62 -42.65
CA ALA A 26 11.89 -21.30 -42.46
C ALA A 26 11.70 -22.71 -41.88
N GLN A 27 10.79 -22.87 -40.90
CA GLN A 27 10.47 -24.17 -40.33
C GLN A 27 9.86 -25.13 -41.35
N GLU A 28 8.95 -24.66 -42.21
CA GLU A 28 8.35 -25.47 -43.28
C GLU A 28 9.41 -25.90 -44.29
N THR A 29 10.33 -25.00 -44.65
CA THR A 29 11.47 -25.32 -45.52
C THR A 29 12.37 -26.38 -44.92
N ILE A 30 12.69 -26.26 -43.62
CA ILE A 30 13.45 -27.28 -42.87
C ILE A 30 12.76 -28.63 -42.96
N VAL A 31 11.46 -28.70 -42.65
CA VAL A 31 10.69 -29.95 -42.66
C VAL A 31 10.71 -30.59 -44.06
N SER A 32 10.55 -29.80 -45.12
CA SER A 32 10.62 -30.31 -46.50
C SER A 32 11.98 -30.93 -46.83
N HIS A 33 13.07 -30.28 -46.40
CA HIS A 33 14.42 -30.78 -46.63
C HIS A 33 14.75 -32.00 -45.76
N GLU A 34 14.32 -32.00 -44.50
CA GLU A 34 14.45 -33.15 -43.60
C GLU A 34 13.69 -34.36 -44.14
N GLU A 35 12.53 -34.18 -44.78
CA GLU A 35 11.77 -35.27 -45.38
C GLU A 35 12.51 -35.89 -46.58
N LYS A 36 13.19 -35.08 -47.40
CA LYS A 36 14.08 -35.59 -48.46
C LYS A 36 15.23 -36.41 -47.88
N LEU A 37 15.85 -35.93 -46.81
CA LEU A 37 16.95 -36.63 -46.14
C LEU A 37 16.49 -37.90 -45.42
N LYS A 38 15.29 -37.90 -44.83
CA LYS A 38 14.70 -39.06 -44.15
C LYS A 38 14.42 -40.21 -45.12
N ASN A 39 14.03 -39.88 -46.35
CA ASN A 39 13.78 -40.86 -47.40
C ASN A 39 15.05 -41.24 -48.20
N LEU A 40 16.23 -40.74 -47.78
CA LEU A 40 17.50 -40.99 -48.46
C LEU A 40 17.79 -42.50 -48.55
N ASN A 41 17.81 -43.01 -49.77
CA ASN A 41 18.14 -44.39 -50.10
C ASN A 41 18.87 -44.40 -51.45
N PHE A 42 19.92 -45.20 -51.59
CA PHE A 42 20.70 -45.33 -52.84
C PHE A 42 20.48 -46.67 -53.55
N VAL A 43 19.55 -47.49 -53.05
CA VAL A 43 19.26 -48.82 -53.57
C VAL A 43 17.88 -48.85 -54.21
N THR A 44 17.83 -49.09 -55.51
CA THR A 44 16.56 -49.32 -56.22
C THR A 44 16.08 -50.74 -55.98
N THR A 45 14.91 -50.87 -55.35
CA THR A 45 14.33 -52.18 -55.00
C THR A 45 13.19 -52.52 -55.94
N LYS A 46 13.26 -53.71 -56.54
CA LYS A 46 12.21 -54.29 -57.38
C LYS A 46 11.73 -55.60 -56.77
N VAL A 47 10.45 -55.91 -56.93
CA VAL A 47 9.88 -57.20 -56.55
C VAL A 47 9.33 -57.90 -57.78
N ASP A 48 9.61 -59.20 -57.90
CA ASP A 48 8.98 -60.08 -58.87
C ASP A 48 8.09 -61.08 -58.13
N ILE A 49 6.93 -61.39 -58.70
CA ILE A 49 5.96 -62.32 -58.11
C ILE A 49 6.20 -63.69 -58.74
N VAL A 50 6.75 -64.60 -57.94
CA VAL A 50 7.02 -65.98 -58.37
C VAL A 50 5.71 -66.65 -58.83
N GLY A 51 5.66 -67.04 -60.11
CA GLY A 51 4.50 -67.68 -60.74
C GLY A 51 3.63 -66.77 -61.62
N SER A 52 3.95 -65.48 -61.75
CA SER A 52 3.28 -64.60 -62.71
C SER A 52 3.70 -64.94 -64.15
N PRO A 53 2.76 -65.17 -65.10
CA PRO A 53 3.08 -65.53 -66.49
C PRO A 53 3.70 -64.37 -67.29
N THR A 54 3.61 -63.16 -66.77
CA THR A 54 4.37 -61.99 -67.21
C THR A 54 5.30 -61.57 -66.09
N HIS A 55 6.62 -61.57 -66.33
CA HIS A 55 7.58 -60.89 -65.47
C HIS A 55 7.16 -59.43 -65.39
N SER A 56 6.43 -59.06 -64.33
CA SER A 56 6.01 -57.69 -64.08
C SER A 56 6.77 -57.22 -62.87
N GLU A 57 8.06 -56.92 -63.06
CA GLU A 57 8.88 -56.27 -62.04
C GLU A 57 8.14 -55.03 -61.56
N LYS A 58 7.66 -55.06 -60.32
CA LYS A 58 7.06 -53.89 -59.69
C LYS A 58 8.15 -53.13 -58.95
N MET A 59 8.29 -51.87 -59.28
CA MET A 59 9.18 -50.95 -58.58
C MET A 59 8.64 -50.72 -57.17
N VAL A 60 9.42 -51.08 -56.15
CA VAL A 60 9.07 -50.88 -54.74
C VAL A 60 9.59 -49.52 -54.26
N ASN A 61 10.82 -49.17 -54.62
CA ASN A 61 11.38 -47.84 -54.44
C ASN A 61 12.46 -47.53 -55.49
N ILE A 62 12.71 -46.26 -55.72
CA ILE A 62 13.81 -45.77 -56.54
C ILE A 62 14.84 -45.14 -55.59
N GLY A 63 16.08 -45.59 -55.66
CA GLY A 63 17.18 -44.93 -54.96
C GLY A 63 17.51 -43.58 -55.61
N TYR A 64 17.91 -42.61 -54.82
CA TYR A 64 18.44 -41.33 -55.29
C TYR A 64 19.72 -41.53 -56.11
N ASP A 65 19.91 -40.67 -57.12
CA ASP A 65 21.01 -40.73 -58.07
C ASP A 65 22.24 -39.92 -57.61
N GLU A 66 23.31 -39.96 -58.42
CA GLU A 66 24.55 -39.21 -58.16
C GLU A 66 24.32 -37.69 -58.13
N ALA A 67 23.33 -37.19 -58.88
CA ALA A 67 22.98 -35.77 -58.88
C ALA A 67 22.43 -35.34 -57.51
N PHE A 68 21.52 -36.14 -56.93
CA PHE A 68 21.04 -35.87 -55.57
C PHE A 68 22.13 -36.06 -54.50
N LEU A 69 23.00 -37.05 -54.65
CA LEU A 69 24.16 -37.24 -53.75
C LEU A 69 25.03 -35.97 -53.67
N GLY A 70 25.24 -35.30 -54.81
CA GLY A 70 25.94 -34.01 -54.87
C GLY A 70 25.22 -32.84 -54.18
N GLN A 71 23.90 -32.94 -53.98
CA GLN A 71 23.09 -31.88 -53.35
C GLN A 71 22.98 -32.02 -51.83
N ILE A 72 23.31 -33.18 -51.24
CA ILE A 72 23.14 -33.43 -49.80
C ILE A 72 23.81 -32.35 -48.94
N ARG A 73 25.03 -31.94 -49.28
CA ARG A 73 25.74 -30.89 -48.56
C ARG A 73 24.98 -29.57 -48.59
N SER A 74 24.50 -29.16 -49.76
CA SER A 74 23.72 -27.93 -49.91
C SER A 74 22.40 -28.01 -49.13
N ILE A 75 21.71 -29.15 -49.13
CA ILE A 75 20.48 -29.35 -48.35
C ILE A 75 20.76 -29.19 -46.85
N LEU A 76 21.85 -29.77 -46.35
CA LEU A 76 22.26 -29.65 -44.94
C LEU A 76 22.68 -28.22 -44.57
N GLU A 77 23.41 -27.53 -45.45
CA GLU A 77 23.77 -26.12 -45.27
C GLU A 77 22.52 -25.24 -45.18
N GLU A 78 21.53 -25.45 -46.07
CA GLU A 78 20.26 -24.72 -46.02
C GLU A 78 19.47 -25.00 -44.72
N ILE A 79 19.40 -26.25 -44.26
CA ILE A 79 18.77 -26.58 -42.97
C ILE A 79 19.47 -25.85 -41.82
N ALA A 80 20.81 -25.83 -41.80
CA ALA A 80 21.59 -25.19 -40.75
C ALA A 80 21.37 -23.67 -40.73
N GLU A 81 21.38 -23.01 -41.89
CA GLU A 81 21.09 -21.59 -42.04
C GLU A 81 19.68 -21.23 -41.57
N MET A 82 18.67 -22.00 -41.98
CA MET A 82 17.29 -21.79 -41.56
C MET A 82 17.11 -21.98 -40.05
N ASN A 83 17.77 -22.99 -39.47
CA ASN A 83 17.75 -23.19 -38.02
C ASN A 83 18.41 -22.03 -37.26
N ALA A 84 19.54 -21.52 -37.75
CA ALA A 84 20.21 -20.36 -37.17
C ALA A 84 19.31 -19.11 -37.22
N PHE A 85 18.63 -18.88 -38.34
CA PHE A 85 17.65 -17.80 -38.48
C PHE A 85 16.47 -17.95 -37.51
N CYS A 86 15.86 -19.14 -37.44
CA CYS A 86 14.78 -19.45 -36.49
C CYS A 86 15.20 -19.20 -35.04
N ALA A 87 16.39 -19.67 -34.64
CA ALA A 87 16.90 -19.50 -33.29
C ALA A 87 17.03 -18.01 -32.94
N TRP A 88 17.67 -17.23 -33.81
CA TRP A 88 17.85 -15.79 -33.60
C TRP A 88 16.51 -15.06 -33.44
N VAL A 89 15.60 -15.24 -34.40
CA VAL A 89 14.33 -14.52 -34.43
C VAL A 89 13.42 -14.92 -33.26
N ARG A 90 13.34 -16.21 -32.93
CA ARG A 90 12.49 -16.67 -31.82
C ARG A 90 13.00 -16.15 -30.47
N GLU A 91 14.32 -16.14 -30.25
CA GLU A 91 14.89 -15.55 -29.03
C GLU A 91 14.69 -14.04 -28.97
N ALA A 92 14.82 -13.33 -30.10
CA ALA A 92 14.52 -11.91 -30.17
C ALA A 92 13.04 -11.58 -29.84
N VAL A 93 12.09 -12.38 -30.35
CA VAL A 93 10.66 -12.23 -30.02
C VAL A 93 10.43 -12.46 -28.52
N LYS A 94 10.95 -13.56 -27.96
CA LYS A 94 10.82 -13.86 -26.53
C LYS A 94 11.41 -12.76 -25.65
N ALA A 95 12.59 -12.25 -26.01
CA ALA A 95 13.23 -11.15 -25.30
C ALA A 95 12.32 -9.93 -25.31
N LYS A 96 11.70 -9.59 -26.44
CA LYS A 96 10.83 -8.42 -26.55
C LYS A 96 9.57 -8.58 -25.69
N ASP A 97 8.96 -9.76 -25.71
CA ASP A 97 7.78 -10.06 -24.90
C ASP A 97 8.11 -9.99 -23.41
N LYS A 98 9.29 -10.50 -23.00
CA LYS A 98 9.77 -10.41 -21.62
C LYS A 98 9.92 -8.95 -21.17
N GLU A 99 10.54 -8.10 -21.98
CA GLU A 99 10.73 -6.68 -21.65
C GLU A 99 9.40 -5.90 -21.61
N LEU A 100 8.47 -6.19 -22.54
CA LEU A 100 7.13 -5.59 -22.52
C LEU A 100 6.36 -5.98 -21.24
N ASN A 101 6.43 -7.27 -20.85
CA ASN A 101 5.81 -7.74 -19.62
C ASN A 101 6.45 -7.10 -18.38
N ALA A 102 7.77 -6.92 -18.36
CA ALA A 102 8.45 -6.26 -17.24
C ALA A 102 8.02 -4.80 -17.06
N ILE A 103 7.71 -4.09 -18.15
CA ILE A 103 7.12 -2.74 -18.09
C ILE A 103 5.68 -2.80 -17.55
N ASP A 104 4.88 -3.77 -18.02
CA ASP A 104 3.48 -3.90 -17.64
C ASP A 104 3.30 -4.36 -16.18
N GLU A 105 4.25 -5.15 -15.64
CA GLU A 105 4.27 -5.65 -14.26
C GLU A 105 5.07 -4.76 -13.30
N MET A 106 5.63 -3.64 -13.77
CA MET A 106 6.41 -2.72 -12.94
C MET A 106 5.58 -2.17 -11.78
N ASP A 107 6.12 -2.22 -10.57
CA ASP A 107 5.53 -1.56 -9.41
C ASP A 107 5.94 -0.08 -9.36
N ILE A 108 5.01 0.80 -9.00
CA ILE A 108 5.28 2.23 -8.84
C ILE A 108 6.35 2.51 -7.79
N ASP A 109 6.44 1.69 -6.75
CA ASP A 109 7.43 1.83 -5.68
C ASP A 109 8.85 1.61 -6.23
N VAL A 110 9.02 0.55 -7.03
CA VAL A 110 10.27 0.22 -7.70
C VAL A 110 10.62 1.29 -8.73
N TRP A 111 9.65 1.71 -9.55
CA TRP A 111 9.86 2.77 -10.53
C TRP A 111 10.28 4.08 -9.87
N CYS A 112 9.69 4.45 -8.73
CA CYS A 112 10.08 5.64 -7.99
C CYS A 112 11.53 5.54 -7.50
N GLU A 113 11.93 4.40 -6.92
CA GLU A 113 13.30 4.16 -6.47
C GLU A 113 14.31 4.27 -7.62
N GLU A 114 14.06 3.60 -8.75
CA GLU A 114 14.93 3.62 -9.92
C GLU A 114 15.08 5.02 -10.54
N ASN A 115 14.06 5.87 -10.40
CA ASN A 115 14.05 7.23 -10.95
C ASN A 115 14.38 8.32 -9.89
N GLY A 116 14.77 7.93 -8.68
CA GLY A 116 15.17 8.85 -7.62
C GLY A 116 14.02 9.67 -7.02
N PHE A 117 12.78 9.19 -7.14
CA PHE A 117 11.61 9.77 -6.48
C PHE A 117 11.40 9.13 -5.10
N GLU A 118 11.18 9.96 -4.08
CA GLU A 118 10.68 9.48 -2.79
C GLU A 118 9.17 9.19 -2.90
N LEU A 119 8.76 7.96 -2.61
CA LEU A 119 7.35 7.59 -2.63
C LEU A 119 6.56 8.42 -1.61
N ALA A 120 5.57 9.16 -2.09
CA ALA A 120 4.71 9.95 -1.22
C ALA A 120 3.86 9.03 -0.33
N LYS A 121 3.86 9.29 0.98
CA LYS A 121 3.14 8.49 1.98
C LYS A 121 1.95 9.25 2.53
N GLU A 122 0.93 8.50 2.95
CA GLU A 122 -0.20 9.08 3.68
C GLU A 122 0.26 9.63 5.05
N PRO A 123 -0.10 10.87 5.39
CA PRO A 123 0.18 11.43 6.71
C PRO A 123 -0.52 10.66 7.81
N ILE A 124 0.11 10.59 8.98
CA ILE A 124 -0.46 9.93 10.15
C ILE A 124 -1.31 10.93 10.92
N ARG A 125 -2.57 10.57 11.20
CA ARG A 125 -3.46 11.40 12.01
C ARG A 125 -2.87 11.62 13.41
N PRO A 126 -2.71 12.86 13.87
CA PRO A 126 -2.23 13.12 15.21
C PRO A 126 -3.22 12.60 16.27
N ARG A 127 -2.70 12.15 17.40
CA ARG A 127 -3.52 11.75 18.56
C ARG A 127 -4.35 12.96 19.02
N ARG A 128 -5.60 12.71 19.40
CA ARG A 128 -6.43 13.70 20.08
C ARG A 128 -5.78 14.14 21.39
N ILE A 129 -5.73 15.44 21.62
CA ILE A 129 -5.28 16.05 22.86
C ILE A 129 -6.45 16.05 23.85
N TYR A 130 -6.17 15.81 25.14
CA TYR A 130 -7.12 15.80 26.25
C TYR A 130 -6.73 16.84 27.32
N GLU A 131 -7.61 17.11 28.29
CA GLU A 131 -7.36 18.12 29.34
C GLU A 131 -6.05 17.87 30.11
N ASN A 132 -5.74 16.61 30.43
CA ASN A 132 -4.50 16.24 31.12
C ASN A 132 -3.25 16.62 30.32
N ASP A 133 -3.31 16.58 28.99
CA ASP A 133 -2.20 16.98 28.12
C ASP A 133 -1.97 18.50 28.22
N ILE A 134 -3.04 19.30 28.32
CA ILE A 134 -2.95 20.76 28.53
C ILE A 134 -2.41 21.08 29.92
N ILE A 135 -2.90 20.40 30.96
CA ILE A 135 -2.41 20.55 32.34
C ILE A 135 -0.93 20.20 32.40
N ALA A 136 -0.50 19.13 31.72
CA ALA A 136 0.91 18.71 31.64
C ALA A 136 1.82 19.71 30.91
N LYS A 137 1.26 20.63 30.12
CA LYS A 137 2.01 21.73 29.48
C LYS A 137 2.01 23.03 30.28
N MET A 138 1.17 23.17 31.31
CA MET A 138 1.16 24.35 32.17
C MET A 138 2.50 24.53 32.87
N ASN A 139 2.89 25.78 33.08
CA ASN A 139 4.05 26.08 33.93
C ASN A 139 3.78 25.73 35.40
N VAL A 140 4.84 25.67 36.21
CA VAL A 140 4.77 25.27 37.62
C VAL A 140 3.77 26.11 38.41
N ARG A 141 3.72 27.42 38.16
CA ARG A 141 2.83 28.34 38.88
C ARG A 141 1.36 28.07 38.55
N GLU A 142 1.01 28.09 37.26
CA GLU A 142 -0.37 27.84 36.79
C GLU A 142 -0.89 26.49 37.27
N ARG A 143 -0.06 25.44 37.15
CA ARG A 143 -0.45 24.09 37.56
C ARG A 143 -0.63 23.97 39.07
N ASN A 144 0.27 24.55 39.85
CA ASN A 144 0.14 24.57 41.31
C ASN A 144 -1.09 25.36 41.75
N GLU A 145 -1.36 26.51 41.13
CA GLU A 145 -2.55 27.31 41.39
C GLU A 145 -3.84 26.52 41.12
N TYR A 146 -3.91 25.81 39.99
CA TYR A 146 -5.01 24.90 39.68
C TYR A 146 -5.24 23.84 40.77
N TYR A 147 -4.18 23.12 41.18
CA TYR A 147 -4.30 22.08 42.20
C TYR A 147 -4.64 22.63 43.59
N GLN A 148 -4.11 23.80 43.95
CA GLN A 148 -4.45 24.46 45.22
C GLN A 148 -5.92 24.87 45.24
N LEU A 149 -6.41 25.52 44.18
CA LEU A 149 -7.81 25.90 44.07
C LEU A 149 -8.72 24.65 44.09
N GLU A 150 -8.36 23.57 43.40
CA GLU A 150 -9.12 22.32 43.42
C GLU A 150 -9.16 21.70 44.83
N ALA A 151 -8.03 21.65 45.53
CA ALA A 151 -7.94 21.11 46.88
C ALA A 151 -8.76 21.94 47.88
N ILE A 152 -8.69 23.28 47.80
CA ILE A 152 -9.45 24.19 48.67
C ILE A 152 -10.95 24.03 48.42
N ALA A 153 -11.39 24.05 47.15
CA ALA A 153 -12.79 23.86 46.78
C ALA A 153 -13.31 22.52 47.31
N ALA A 154 -12.59 21.41 47.06
CA ALA A 154 -12.99 20.09 47.50
C ALA A 154 -13.06 19.98 49.04
N THR A 155 -12.10 20.59 49.76
CA THR A 155 -12.02 20.53 51.22
C THR A 155 -13.18 21.29 51.86
N ILE A 156 -13.38 22.55 51.45
CA ILE A 156 -14.46 23.37 52.01
C ILE A 156 -15.82 22.80 51.59
N GLY A 157 -15.97 22.43 50.31
CA GLY A 157 -17.20 21.86 49.76
C GLY A 157 -17.66 20.64 50.55
N LYS A 158 -16.75 19.69 50.85
CA LYS A 158 -17.06 18.52 51.70
C LYS A 158 -17.54 18.89 53.10
N CYS A 159 -17.05 19.99 53.67
CA CYS A 159 -17.43 20.45 55.01
C CYS A 159 -18.82 21.11 55.05
N ILE A 160 -19.15 21.92 54.03
CA ILE A 160 -20.33 22.80 54.03
C ILE A 160 -21.49 22.32 53.16
N HIS A 161 -21.30 21.32 52.28
CA HIS A 161 -22.37 20.75 51.45
C HIS A 161 -23.51 20.18 52.33
N ASN A 162 -24.69 19.89 51.76
CA ASN A 162 -25.91 19.56 52.51
C ASN A 162 -25.80 18.39 53.51
N GLU A 163 -24.80 17.53 53.34
CA GLU A 163 -24.48 16.38 54.20
C GLU A 163 -23.10 16.50 54.88
N GLY A 164 -22.44 17.65 54.70
CA GLY A 164 -21.12 17.90 55.26
C GLY A 164 -21.16 18.05 56.79
N PRO A 165 -20.05 17.75 57.49
CA PRO A 165 -19.99 17.80 58.95
C PRO A 165 -20.50 19.11 59.57
N LEU A 166 -20.08 20.27 59.03
CA LEU A 166 -20.52 21.56 59.57
C LEU A 166 -22.00 21.83 59.25
N SER A 167 -22.45 21.47 58.05
CA SER A 167 -23.85 21.63 57.65
C SER A 167 -24.80 20.80 58.53
N SER A 168 -24.40 19.55 58.81
CA SER A 168 -25.13 18.63 59.69
C SER A 168 -25.16 19.12 61.14
N ALA A 169 -24.00 19.50 61.70
CA ALA A 169 -23.93 20.03 63.07
C ALA A 169 -24.72 21.34 63.23
N ARG A 170 -24.68 22.23 62.21
CA ARG A 170 -25.48 23.45 62.16
C ARG A 170 -26.99 23.16 62.19
N LYS A 171 -27.46 22.22 61.37
CA LYS A 171 -28.87 21.80 61.36
C LYS A 171 -29.29 21.19 62.70
N GLU A 172 -28.44 20.36 63.30
CA GLU A 172 -28.70 19.77 64.62
C GLU A 172 -28.82 20.84 65.71
N LEU A 173 -27.89 21.80 65.75
CA LEU A 173 -27.93 22.92 66.68
C LEU A 173 -29.26 23.70 66.57
N GLN A 174 -29.65 24.07 65.35
CA GLN A 174 -30.92 24.76 65.10
C GLN A 174 -32.13 23.93 65.59
N ASN A 175 -32.13 22.62 65.33
CA ASN A 175 -33.19 21.73 65.79
C ASN A 175 -33.28 21.65 67.32
N LYS A 176 -32.14 21.54 68.02
CA LYS A 176 -32.08 21.45 69.48
C LYS A 176 -32.39 22.79 70.17
N MET A 177 -32.14 23.92 69.51
CA MET A 177 -32.58 25.23 70.01
C MET A 177 -34.10 25.36 70.02
N VAL A 178 -34.79 24.84 69.00
CA VAL A 178 -36.26 24.84 68.95
C VAL A 178 -36.87 23.74 69.82
N LYS A 179 -36.13 22.64 70.04
CA LYS A 179 -36.52 21.50 70.87
C LYS A 179 -35.52 21.29 72.02
N PRO A 180 -35.55 22.15 73.05
CA PRO A 180 -34.55 22.15 74.13
C PRO A 180 -34.63 20.92 75.03
N PHE A 181 -35.73 20.18 74.99
CA PHE A 181 -35.90 18.92 75.72
C PHE A 181 -36.18 17.77 74.77
N SER A 182 -35.61 16.60 75.05
CA SER A 182 -35.98 15.34 74.39
C SER A 182 -36.15 14.24 75.42
N THR A 183 -36.98 13.26 75.09
CA THR A 183 -37.38 12.20 76.01
C THR A 183 -37.04 10.85 75.43
N GLU A 184 -36.50 9.95 76.25
CA GLU A 184 -36.20 8.57 75.88
C GLU A 184 -36.78 7.60 76.92
N GLY A 185 -37.33 6.47 76.47
CA GLY A 185 -38.07 5.53 77.31
C GLY A 185 -39.56 5.87 77.46
N SER A 186 -40.28 5.09 78.27
CA SER A 186 -41.71 5.30 78.56
C SER A 186 -42.03 5.00 80.03
N GLY A 187 -43.05 5.67 80.57
CA GLY A 187 -43.50 5.45 81.96
C GLY A 187 -42.49 5.90 83.02
N HIS A 188 -42.24 5.05 84.03
CA HIS A 188 -41.37 5.37 85.17
C HIS A 188 -39.86 5.39 84.86
N GLU A 189 -39.44 4.95 83.66
CA GLU A 189 -38.04 4.95 83.21
C GLU A 189 -37.71 6.10 82.25
N MET A 190 -38.61 7.09 82.12
CA MET A 190 -38.47 8.20 81.18
C MET A 190 -37.31 9.12 81.56
N LEU A 191 -36.31 9.21 80.68
CA LEU A 191 -35.20 10.15 80.80
C LEU A 191 -35.54 11.44 80.03
N ILE A 192 -35.40 12.58 80.70
CA ILE A 192 -35.53 13.90 80.07
C ILE A 192 -34.13 14.48 79.88
N TYR A 193 -33.72 14.61 78.63
CA TYR A 193 -32.49 15.29 78.26
C TYR A 193 -32.78 16.77 78.03
N SER A 194 -31.95 17.64 78.60
CA SER A 194 -31.93 19.07 78.29
C SER A 194 -30.73 19.39 77.41
N HIS A 195 -30.96 20.18 76.37
CA HIS A 195 -29.95 20.56 75.39
C HIS A 195 -29.61 22.04 75.56
N VAL A 196 -28.34 22.32 75.81
CA VAL A 196 -27.82 23.69 75.91
C VAL A 196 -26.68 23.84 74.90
N PRO A 197 -26.75 24.82 73.97
CA PRO A 197 -25.64 25.11 73.07
C PRO A 197 -24.34 25.36 73.82
N SER A 198 -23.27 24.65 73.44
CA SER A 198 -21.93 24.88 73.97
C SER A 198 -21.21 26.07 73.32
N VAL A 199 -21.76 26.58 72.22
CA VAL A 199 -21.26 27.74 71.47
C VAL A 199 -22.42 28.67 71.10
N GLU A 200 -22.11 29.93 70.86
CA GLU A 200 -23.07 30.92 70.41
C GLU A 200 -23.59 30.59 69.00
N PRO A 201 -24.92 30.42 68.79
CA PRO A 201 -25.47 30.01 67.50
C PRO A 201 -25.11 30.94 66.34
N GLN A 202 -25.08 32.26 66.60
CA GLN A 202 -24.71 33.24 65.58
C GLN A 202 -23.29 33.03 65.06
N LYS A 203 -22.34 32.63 65.93
CA LYS A 203 -20.96 32.35 65.51
C LYS A 203 -20.87 31.14 64.56
N VAL A 204 -21.74 30.14 64.74
CA VAL A 204 -21.81 28.98 63.84
C VAL A 204 -22.33 29.39 62.46
N GLU A 205 -23.34 30.27 62.42
CA GLU A 205 -23.85 30.85 61.16
C GLU A 205 -22.79 31.70 60.46
N ASP A 206 -22.10 32.57 61.20
CA ASP A 206 -21.08 33.47 60.65
C ASP A 206 -19.94 32.67 60.00
N ILE A 207 -19.42 31.64 60.67
CA ILE A 207 -18.39 30.74 60.13
C ILE A 207 -18.91 29.99 58.89
N PHE A 208 -20.14 29.49 58.91
CA PHE A 208 -20.72 28.78 57.77
C PHE A 208 -20.80 29.69 56.53
N PHE A 209 -21.28 30.92 56.68
CA PHE A 209 -21.36 31.87 55.57
C PHE A 209 -19.99 32.38 55.11
N GLU A 210 -19.02 32.52 56.02
CA GLU A 210 -17.63 32.82 55.67
C GLU A 210 -17.04 31.73 54.77
N LEU A 211 -17.16 30.46 55.20
CA LEU A 211 -16.70 29.31 54.42
C LEU A 211 -17.43 29.20 53.08
N GLN A 212 -18.74 29.48 53.03
CA GLN A 212 -19.49 29.50 51.78
C GLN A 212 -19.03 30.62 50.83
N LYS A 213 -18.69 31.80 51.36
CA LYS A 213 -18.12 32.90 50.57
C LYS A 213 -16.73 32.53 50.04
N TRP A 214 -15.89 31.93 50.87
CA TRP A 214 -14.56 31.47 50.47
C TRP A 214 -14.64 30.39 49.37
N HIS A 215 -15.50 29.38 49.54
CA HIS A 215 -15.76 28.35 48.53
C HIS A 215 -16.16 28.95 47.19
N ARG A 216 -17.16 29.84 47.17
CA ARG A 216 -17.64 30.48 45.93
C ARG A 216 -16.56 31.29 45.24
N SER A 217 -15.75 32.06 45.99
CA SER A 217 -14.64 32.83 45.42
C SER A 217 -13.58 31.92 44.80
N ASN A 218 -13.25 30.82 45.49
CA ASN A 218 -12.29 29.83 45.03
C ASN A 218 -12.79 29.07 43.79
N GLU A 219 -14.06 28.65 43.77
CA GLU A 219 -14.70 28.03 42.60
C GLU A 219 -14.70 28.96 41.38
N GLN A 220 -14.94 30.26 41.58
CA GLN A 220 -14.91 31.23 40.48
C GLN A 220 -13.52 31.28 39.83
N GLN A 221 -12.45 31.28 40.63
CA GLN A 221 -11.07 31.26 40.12
C GLN A 221 -10.74 29.93 39.44
N LEU A 222 -11.13 28.81 40.05
CA LEU A 222 -10.94 27.49 39.47
C LEU A 222 -11.64 27.34 38.11
N ASN A 223 -12.88 27.84 38.01
CA ASN A 223 -13.66 27.79 36.78
C ASN A 223 -13.05 28.63 35.66
N LYS A 224 -12.38 29.74 35.98
CA LYS A 224 -11.61 30.52 35.01
C LYS A 224 -10.47 29.68 34.41
N ILE A 225 -9.68 29.01 35.25
CA ILE A 225 -8.60 28.13 34.78
C ILE A 225 -9.16 26.95 33.98
N LYS A 226 -10.24 26.32 34.44
CA LYS A 226 -10.92 25.23 33.70
C LYS A 226 -11.43 25.68 32.33
N PHE A 227 -11.95 26.91 32.23
CA PHE A 227 -12.35 27.49 30.96
C PHE A 227 -11.15 27.70 30.03
N ASP A 228 -10.05 28.25 30.55
CA ASP A 228 -8.83 28.45 29.77
C ASP A 228 -8.23 27.12 29.28
N ILE A 229 -8.28 26.05 30.10
CA ILE A 229 -7.90 24.69 29.70
C ILE A 229 -8.74 24.23 28.51
N LYS A 230 -10.08 24.35 28.59
CA LYS A 230 -10.99 23.94 27.52
C LYS A 230 -10.75 24.72 26.24
N LYS A 231 -10.52 26.02 26.34
CA LYS A 231 -10.19 26.86 25.19
C LYS A 231 -8.89 26.42 24.51
N ARG A 232 -7.80 26.25 25.27
CA ARG A 232 -6.51 25.77 24.74
C ARG A 232 -6.63 24.38 24.11
N LEU A 233 -7.43 23.49 24.73
CA LEU A 233 -7.73 22.15 24.22
C LEU A 233 -8.43 22.19 22.85
N GLU A 234 -9.46 23.03 22.70
CA GLU A 234 -10.20 23.21 21.46
C GLU A 234 -9.31 23.80 20.36
N GLU A 235 -8.55 24.85 20.69
CA GLU A 235 -7.61 25.51 19.77
C GLU A 235 -6.54 24.54 19.27
N GLU A 236 -5.92 23.76 20.16
CA GLU A 236 -4.86 22.83 19.78
C GLU A 236 -5.38 21.66 18.93
N ASN A 237 -6.53 21.07 19.30
CA ASN A 237 -7.14 20.02 18.50
C ASN A 237 -7.60 20.53 17.12
N LEU A 238 -8.13 21.76 17.04
CA LEU A 238 -8.49 22.39 15.77
C LEU A 238 -7.27 22.62 14.90
N ALA A 239 -6.19 23.19 15.45
CA ALA A 239 -4.94 23.43 14.74
C ALA A 239 -4.31 22.12 14.23
N ASN A 240 -4.29 21.07 15.05
CA ASN A 240 -3.80 19.74 14.65
C ASN A 240 -4.63 19.15 13.51
N ASN A 241 -5.96 19.27 13.56
CA ASN A 241 -6.83 18.81 12.48
C ASN A 241 -6.62 19.61 11.19
N GLN A 242 -6.48 20.94 11.28
CA GLN A 242 -6.22 21.79 10.13
C GLN A 242 -4.88 21.44 9.46
N ARG A 243 -3.81 21.32 10.25
CA ARG A 243 -2.49 20.88 9.76
C ARG A 243 -2.57 19.53 9.07
N TYR A 244 -3.18 18.54 9.73
CA TYR A 244 -3.35 17.20 9.16
C TYR A 244 -4.12 17.24 7.84
N ASN A 245 -5.22 17.99 7.74
CA ASN A 245 -5.98 18.11 6.51
C ASN A 245 -5.17 18.74 5.36
N THR A 246 -4.32 19.74 5.67
CA THR A 246 -3.41 20.33 4.69
C THR A 246 -2.36 19.32 4.24
N GLU A 247 -1.70 18.64 5.19
CA GLU A 247 -0.71 17.60 4.91
C GLU A 247 -1.30 16.48 4.05
N VAL A 248 -2.53 16.03 4.34
CA VAL A 248 -3.25 15.02 3.53
C VAL A 248 -3.52 15.52 2.12
N LYS A 249 -3.96 16.78 1.96
CA LYS A 249 -4.22 17.36 0.64
C LYS A 249 -2.95 17.42 -0.20
N GLU A 250 -1.84 17.84 0.39
CA GLU A 250 -0.53 17.89 -0.27
C GLU A 250 -0.02 16.49 -0.63
N ALA A 251 -0.16 15.52 0.29
CA ALA A 251 0.22 14.14 0.04
C ALA A 251 -0.60 13.54 -1.12
N HIS A 252 -1.92 13.71 -1.12
CA HIS A 252 -2.78 13.23 -2.22
C HIS A 252 -2.41 13.85 -3.57
N GLN A 253 -2.07 15.14 -3.60
CA GLN A 253 -1.61 15.79 -4.82
C GLN A 253 -0.29 15.19 -5.32
N LYS A 254 0.67 14.94 -4.43
CA LYS A 254 1.95 14.30 -4.77
C LYS A 254 1.75 12.86 -5.26
N ILE A 255 0.97 12.05 -4.54
CA ILE A 255 0.64 10.67 -4.92
C ILE A 255 -0.03 10.64 -6.29
N SER A 256 -1.03 11.50 -6.52
CA SER A 256 -1.72 11.57 -7.81
C SER A 256 -0.78 11.98 -8.96
N ALA A 257 0.13 12.93 -8.71
CA ALA A 257 1.13 13.33 -9.70
C ALA A 257 2.12 12.19 -10.01
N GLN A 258 2.57 11.45 -8.99
CA GLN A 258 3.45 10.29 -9.15
C GLN A 258 2.76 9.17 -9.96
N ILE A 259 1.52 8.83 -9.62
CA ILE A 259 0.72 7.84 -10.39
C ILE A 259 0.56 8.29 -11.85
N SER A 260 0.24 9.57 -12.07
CA SER A 260 0.11 10.08 -13.43
C SER A 260 1.43 10.04 -14.22
N ALA A 261 2.56 10.33 -13.57
CA ALA A 261 3.88 10.28 -14.20
C ALA A 261 4.29 8.83 -14.51
N PHE A 262 4.05 7.90 -13.58
CA PHE A 262 4.27 6.47 -13.74
C PHE A 262 3.48 5.91 -14.92
N ASN A 263 2.15 6.15 -14.96
CA ASN A 263 1.30 5.69 -16.07
C ASN A 263 1.75 6.26 -17.41
N LYS A 264 2.16 7.54 -17.44
CA LYS A 264 2.68 8.18 -18.64
C LYS A 264 3.97 7.49 -19.10
N TRP A 265 4.92 7.29 -18.19
CA TRP A 265 6.16 6.58 -18.48
C TRP A 265 5.88 5.18 -19.02
N GLN A 266 4.99 4.42 -18.37
CA GLN A 266 4.66 3.05 -18.78
C GLN A 266 4.12 3.01 -20.21
N ILE A 267 3.22 3.94 -20.58
CA ILE A 267 2.69 4.05 -21.95
C ILE A 267 3.78 4.44 -22.95
N GLU A 268 4.60 5.44 -22.63
CA GLU A 268 5.65 5.95 -23.51
C GLU A 268 6.73 4.90 -23.75
N GLU A 269 7.18 4.22 -22.70
CA GLU A 269 8.24 3.23 -22.75
C GLU A 269 7.76 1.95 -23.44
N ARG A 270 6.54 1.49 -23.13
CA ARG A 270 5.91 0.38 -23.85
C ARG A 270 5.77 0.69 -25.35
N THR A 271 5.39 1.92 -25.69
CA THR A 271 5.28 2.38 -27.09
C THR A 271 6.65 2.44 -27.78
N ARG A 272 7.68 2.92 -27.08
CA ARG A 272 9.06 2.96 -27.57
C ARG A 272 9.55 1.55 -27.89
N LEU A 273 9.43 0.63 -26.94
CA LEU A 273 9.84 -0.76 -27.09
C LEU A 273 9.05 -1.49 -28.18
N ALA A 274 7.73 -1.29 -28.24
CA ALA A 274 6.89 -1.89 -29.27
C ALA A 274 7.31 -1.48 -30.69
N LYS A 275 7.77 -0.23 -30.88
CA LYS A 275 8.23 0.29 -32.18
C LYS A 275 9.56 -0.31 -32.64
N LEU A 276 10.43 -0.71 -31.72
CA LEU A 276 11.72 -1.31 -32.06
C LEU A 276 11.54 -2.58 -32.89
N LYS A 277 12.42 -2.77 -33.86
CA LYS A 277 12.43 -3.87 -34.81
C LYS A 277 13.49 -4.90 -34.43
N ILE A 278 13.24 -6.16 -34.75
CA ILE A 278 14.21 -7.24 -34.61
C ILE A 278 15.27 -7.08 -35.70
N ILE A 279 16.51 -6.86 -35.28
CA ILE A 279 17.67 -6.73 -36.17
C ILE A 279 17.99 -8.10 -36.76
N ILE A 280 18.29 -8.13 -38.06
CA ILE A 280 18.87 -9.30 -38.72
C ILE A 280 20.38 -9.12 -38.80
N PRO A 281 21.19 -10.00 -38.18
CA PRO A 281 22.64 -9.97 -38.30
C PRO A 281 23.08 -10.17 -39.75
N ASN A 282 24.19 -9.53 -40.14
CA ASN A 282 24.74 -9.65 -41.50
C ASN A 282 24.95 -11.11 -41.94
N SER A 283 25.33 -12.00 -41.01
CA SER A 283 25.52 -13.43 -41.28
C SER A 283 24.23 -14.17 -41.64
N LEU A 284 23.07 -13.62 -41.30
CA LEU A 284 21.75 -14.21 -41.57
C LEU A 284 21.00 -13.48 -42.71
N GLN A 285 21.58 -12.42 -43.28
CA GLN A 285 20.94 -11.61 -44.32
C GLN A 285 20.60 -12.44 -45.56
N GLY A 286 21.49 -13.34 -45.99
CA GLY A 286 21.23 -14.22 -47.14
C GLY A 286 20.03 -15.14 -46.93
N THR A 287 19.90 -15.70 -45.72
CA THR A 287 18.74 -16.53 -45.33
C THR A 287 17.46 -15.71 -45.30
N TYR A 288 17.51 -14.50 -44.73
CA TYR A 288 16.40 -13.56 -44.71
C TYR A 288 15.92 -13.21 -46.13
N ASP A 289 16.82 -12.79 -47.03
CA ASP A 289 16.49 -12.43 -48.41
C ASP A 289 15.91 -13.61 -49.19
N LYS A 290 16.30 -14.85 -48.86
CA LYS A 290 15.73 -16.07 -49.43
C LYS A 290 14.31 -16.30 -48.93
N LEU A 291 14.07 -16.17 -47.62
CA LEU A 291 12.75 -16.35 -47.01
C LEU A 291 11.76 -15.28 -47.45
N SER A 292 12.16 -14.02 -47.52
CA SER A 292 11.29 -12.93 -48.00
C SER A 292 10.84 -13.13 -49.45
N ARG A 293 11.66 -13.76 -50.29
CA ARG A 293 11.28 -14.12 -51.66
C ARG A 293 10.32 -15.30 -51.76
N LEU A 294 10.18 -16.10 -50.70
CA LEU A 294 9.18 -17.17 -50.62
C LEU A 294 7.83 -16.66 -50.11
N GLU A 295 7.80 -15.46 -49.53
CA GLU A 295 6.59 -14.76 -49.07
C GLU A 295 5.89 -14.01 -50.22
N GLU A 296 6.63 -13.55 -51.24
CA GLU A 296 6.13 -12.89 -52.47
C GLU A 296 5.47 -13.87 -53.46
#